data_AF-A0A3N5SFM1-F1
#
_entry.id   AF-A0A3N5SFM1-F1
#
_cell.length_a   1.000
_cell.length_b   1.000
_cell.length_c   1.000
_cell.angle_alpha   90.00
_cell.angle_beta   90.00
_cell.angle_gamma   90.00
#
_symmetry.space_group_name_H-M   'P 1'
#
loop_
_entity.id
_entity.type
_entity.pdbx_description
1 polymer ?
#
loop_
_entity_poly.entity_id
_entity_poly.type
_entity_poly.pdbx_seq_one_letter_code
_entity_poly.pdbx_strand_id
1 'polypeptide(L)'
;MTVAGQEGTATGNAQTSFTALGNESVTVPAGTFDALKIQVDTALNMNVTYQSLSVPVAFTTSYTYWFTQGVGWVKNSGTGSAAGTSFSETTELQSYSIP
;
A
#
# COMPACT_ATOMS: atom_id res chain seq x y z
N MET A 1 -0.52 0.31 17.59
CA MET A 1 0.95 0.53 17.58
C MET A 1 1.38 0.71 19.03
N THR A 2 2.47 0.07 19.45
CA THR A 2 2.89 0.12 20.86
C THR A 2 3.95 1.19 21.11
N VAL A 3 3.81 1.99 22.16
CA VAL A 3 4.87 2.85 22.71
C VAL A 3 5.29 2.24 24.03
N ALA A 4 6.58 1.92 24.19
CA ALA A 4 7.11 1.25 25.38
C ALA A 4 6.37 -0.07 25.75
N GLY A 5 5.90 -0.82 24.75
CA GLY A 5 5.20 -2.09 24.94
C GLY A 5 3.71 -1.97 25.33
N GLN A 6 3.14 -0.76 25.34
CA GLN A 6 1.72 -0.55 25.62
C GLN A 6 0.99 0.10 24.44
N GLU A 7 -0.30 -0.18 24.30
CA GLU A 7 -1.14 0.38 23.25
C GLU A 7 -1.27 1.90 23.41
N GLY A 8 -0.95 2.65 22.35
CA GLY A 8 -1.17 4.09 22.26
C GLY A 8 -2.27 4.44 21.26
N THR A 9 -2.90 5.60 21.44
CA THR A 9 -3.86 6.14 20.47
C THR A 9 -3.10 6.81 19.34
N ALA A 10 -3.47 6.53 18.08
CA ALA A 10 -2.88 7.15 16.90
C ALA A 10 -3.85 8.13 16.27
N THR A 11 -3.39 9.35 15.98
CA THR A 11 -4.12 10.35 15.20
C THR A 11 -3.21 10.90 14.12
N GLY A 12 -3.73 11.12 12.91
CA GLY A 12 -2.90 11.57 11.80
C GLY A 12 -3.69 11.83 10.52
N ASN A 13 -2.96 12.16 9.46
CA ASN A 13 -3.50 12.35 8.12
C ASN A 13 -2.86 11.34 7.17
N ALA A 14 -3.69 10.80 6.28
CA ALA A 14 -3.24 10.00 5.15
C ALA A 14 -3.47 10.80 3.86
N GLN A 15 -2.45 10.85 3.02
CA GLN A 15 -2.56 11.31 1.64
C GLN A 15 -2.11 10.20 0.72
N THR A 16 -2.93 9.89 -0.29
CA THR A 16 -2.57 8.95 -1.34
C THR A 16 -2.84 9.59 -2.70
N SER A 17 -1.85 9.51 -3.58
CA SER A 17 -1.91 10.02 -4.94
C SER A 17 -1.86 8.87 -5.93
N PHE A 18 -2.76 8.88 -6.91
CA PHE A 18 -2.86 7.86 -7.96
C PHE A 18 -2.58 8.50 -9.32
N THR A 19 -1.62 7.97 -10.06
CA THR A 19 -1.29 8.42 -11.41
C THR A 19 -1.37 7.26 -12.38
N ALA A 20 -2.31 7.33 -13.32
CA ALA A 20 -2.41 6.34 -14.39
C ALA A 20 -1.17 6.45 -15.31
N LEU A 21 -0.50 5.31 -15.54
CA LEU A 21 0.68 5.21 -16.41
C LEU A 21 0.38 4.59 -17.78
N GLY A 22 -0.85 4.10 -17.97
CA GLY A 22 -1.29 3.41 -19.18
C GLY A 22 -1.50 1.91 -18.94
N ASN A 23 -1.80 1.21 -20.02
CA ASN A 23 -2.05 -0.23 -20.01
C ASN A 23 -0.76 -1.02 -20.23
N GLU A 24 -0.61 -2.15 -19.53
CA GLU A 24 0.42 -3.15 -19.84
C GLU A 24 -0.06 -4.58 -19.59
N SER A 25 0.52 -5.53 -20.31
CA SER A 25 0.26 -6.96 -20.12
C SER A 25 0.96 -7.46 -18.86
N VAL A 26 0.20 -8.02 -17.92
CA VAL A 26 0.69 -8.55 -16.65
C VAL A 26 0.31 -10.01 -16.51
N THR A 27 1.30 -10.85 -16.21
CA THR A 27 1.10 -12.27 -15.89
C THR A 27 1.26 -12.48 -14.38
N VAL A 28 0.27 -13.12 -13.79
CA VAL A 28 0.22 -13.59 -12.39
C VAL A 28 -0.30 -15.03 -12.38
N PRO A 29 -0.32 -15.74 -11.24
CA PRO A 29 -0.79 -17.13 -11.21
C PRO A 29 -2.24 -17.31 -11.70
N ALA A 30 -3.11 -16.32 -11.52
CA ALA A 30 -4.49 -16.35 -12.03
C ALA A 30 -4.62 -16.19 -13.56
N GLY A 31 -3.54 -15.88 -14.27
CA GLY A 31 -3.51 -15.71 -15.73
C GLY A 31 -2.78 -14.46 -16.20
N THR A 32 -2.94 -14.15 -17.49
CA THR A 32 -2.40 -12.94 -18.12
C THR A 32 -3.53 -11.96 -18.40
N PHE A 33 -3.32 -10.70 -18.02
CA PHE A 33 -4.31 -9.63 -18.12
C PHE A 33 -3.74 -8.41 -18.83
N ASP A 34 -4.58 -7.74 -19.63
CA ASP A 34 -4.35 -6.33 -19.99
C ASP A 34 -4.80 -5.49 -18.79
N ALA A 35 -3.85 -4.81 -18.14
CA ALA A 35 -4.08 -4.11 -16.88
C ALA A 35 -3.70 -2.63 -16.96
N LEU A 36 -4.54 -1.76 -16.41
CA LEU A 36 -4.19 -0.38 -16.15
C LEU A 36 -3.13 -0.34 -15.04
N LYS A 37 -1.94 0.13 -15.39
CA LYS A 37 -0.85 0.41 -14.47
C LYS A 37 -1.06 1.78 -13.81
N ILE A 38 -0.96 1.81 -12.50
CA ILE A 38 -1.17 3.01 -11.69
C ILE A 38 0.01 3.16 -10.71
N GLN A 39 0.69 4.30 -10.75
CA GLN A 39 1.61 4.69 -9.69
C GLN A 39 0.81 5.18 -8.48
N VAL A 40 1.11 4.65 -7.30
CA VAL A 40 0.43 4.95 -6.04
C VAL A 40 1.45 5.36 -5.01
N ASP A 41 1.46 6.65 -4.67
CA ASP A 41 2.32 7.18 -3.61
C ASP A 41 1.47 7.52 -2.39
N THR A 42 1.82 6.97 -1.23
CA THR A 42 1.13 7.22 0.03
C THR A 42 2.07 7.87 1.02
N ALA A 43 1.58 8.90 1.72
CA ALA A 43 2.21 9.48 2.89
C ALA A 43 1.20 9.50 4.03
N LEU A 44 1.54 8.80 5.11
CA LEU A 44 0.78 8.75 6.35
C LEU A 44 1.66 9.32 7.47
N ASN A 45 1.22 10.42 8.06
CA ASN A 45 1.89 11.05 9.18
C ASN A 45 0.98 10.95 10.39
N MET A 46 1.43 10.23 11.42
CA MET A 46 0.68 9.97 12.64
C MET A 46 1.46 10.42 13.86
N ASN A 47 0.74 10.82 14.89
CA ASN A 47 1.25 10.92 16.25
C ASN A 47 0.63 9.78 17.07
N VAL A 48 1.48 8.99 17.72
CA VAL A 48 1.05 7.96 18.66
C VAL A 48 1.25 8.50 20.08
N THR A 49 0.16 8.58 20.83
CA THR A 49 0.17 9.11 22.21
C THR A 49 -0.07 8.01 23.23
N TYR A 50 0.76 7.97 24.27
CA TYR A 50 0.61 7.09 25.43
C TYR A 50 1.13 7.80 26.69
N GLN A 51 0.33 7.86 27.75
CA GLN A 51 0.65 8.54 29.02
C GLN A 51 1.36 9.89 28.84
N SER A 52 0.77 10.78 28.03
CA SER A 52 1.30 12.11 27.68
C SER A 52 2.61 12.15 26.87
N LEU A 53 3.21 11.00 26.53
CA LEU A 53 4.28 10.89 25.55
C LEU A 53 3.69 10.79 24.15
N SER A 54 4.13 11.66 23.23
CA SER A 54 3.73 11.62 21.82
C SER A 54 4.94 11.31 20.94
N VAL A 55 4.84 10.24 20.15
CA VAL A 55 5.87 9.82 19.21
C VAL A 55 5.36 10.01 17.78
N PRO A 56 6.02 10.84 16.95
CA PRO A 56 5.65 10.95 15.54
C PRO A 56 6.09 9.68 14.79
N VAL A 57 5.22 9.19 13.92
CA VAL A 57 5.46 8.04 13.06
C VAL A 57 5.06 8.41 11.64
N ALA A 58 6.04 8.34 10.75
CA ALA A 58 5.82 8.49 9.32
C ALA A 58 5.80 7.11 8.66
N PHE A 59 4.86 6.96 7.72
CA PHE A 59 4.76 5.85 6.81
C PHE A 59 4.69 6.41 5.39
N THR A 60 5.62 6.01 4.54
CA THR A 60 5.63 6.41 3.13
C THR A 60 5.73 5.17 2.25
N THR A 61 4.98 5.14 1.16
CA THR A 61 5.06 4.06 0.17
C THR A 61 5.06 4.60 -1.23
N SER A 62 5.73 3.87 -2.11
CA SER A 62 5.68 4.07 -3.56
C SER A 62 5.43 2.71 -4.20
N TYR A 63 4.22 2.54 -4.72
CA TYR A 63 3.76 1.31 -5.32
C TYR A 63 3.36 1.51 -6.77
N THR A 64 3.45 0.42 -7.53
CA THR A 64 2.70 0.29 -8.78
C THR A 64 1.59 -0.73 -8.56
N TYR A 65 0.36 -0.34 -8.89
CA TYR A 65 -0.82 -1.20 -8.87
C TYR A 65 -1.28 -1.50 -10.29
N TRP A 66 -1.82 -2.69 -10.47
CA TRP A 66 -2.40 -3.13 -11.75
C TRP A 66 -3.84 -3.53 -11.54
N PHE A 67 -4.72 -2.92 -12.34
CA PHE A 67 -6.15 -3.19 -12.33
C PHE A 67 -6.65 -3.65 -13.69
N THR A 68 -7.50 -4.66 -13.71
CA THR A 68 -8.16 -5.15 -14.92
C THR A 68 -9.67 -5.03 -14.78
N GLN A 69 -10.33 -4.53 -15.83
CA GLN A 69 -11.79 -4.41 -15.84
C GLN A 69 -12.45 -5.79 -15.63
N GLY A 70 -13.46 -5.84 -14.78
CA GLY A 70 -14.15 -7.08 -14.40
C GLY A 70 -13.44 -7.88 -13.30
N VAL A 71 -12.11 -7.78 -13.16
CA VAL A 71 -11.33 -8.55 -12.17
C VAL A 71 -10.97 -7.70 -10.93
N GLY A 72 -10.66 -6.43 -11.13
CA GLY A 72 -10.16 -5.55 -10.07
C GLY A 72 -8.64 -5.58 -9.97
N TRP A 73 -8.12 -5.58 -8.74
CA TRP A 73 -6.70 -5.48 -8.44
C TRP A 73 -5.99 -6.82 -8.67
N VAL A 74 -5.11 -6.89 -9.68
CA VAL A 74 -4.46 -8.15 -10.09
C VAL A 74 -3.02 -8.27 -9.59
N LYS A 75 -2.34 -7.15 -9.34
CA LYS A 75 -0.96 -7.11 -8.82
C LYS A 75 -0.66 -5.78 -8.13
N ASN A 76 0.18 -5.80 -7.09
CA ASN A 76 1.01 -4.64 -6.73
C ASN A 76 2.48 -5.05 -6.65
N SER A 77 3.36 -4.05 -6.71
CA SER A 77 4.73 -4.19 -6.28
C SER A 77 5.30 -2.82 -5.94
N GLY A 78 6.15 -2.75 -4.94
CA GLY A 78 6.80 -1.50 -4.56
C GLY A 78 7.45 -1.57 -3.21
N THR A 79 7.74 -0.40 -2.67
CA THR A 79 8.45 -0.26 -1.41
C THR A 79 7.73 0.70 -0.49
N GLY A 80 8.01 0.53 0.80
CA GLY A 80 7.59 1.47 1.81
C GLY A 80 8.63 1.62 2.90
N SER A 81 8.40 2.61 3.75
CA SER A 81 9.15 2.84 4.98
C SER A 81 8.17 3.11 6.10
N ALA A 82 8.38 2.46 7.24
CA ALA A 82 7.63 2.66 8.46
C ALA A 82 8.61 2.82 9.62
N ALA A 83 8.51 3.94 10.36
CA ALA A 83 9.38 4.20 11.51
C ALA A 83 10.89 4.02 11.22
N GLY A 84 11.32 4.43 10.01
CA GLY A 84 12.72 4.33 9.57
C GLY A 84 13.14 2.94 9.07
N THR A 85 12.25 1.96 9.06
CA THR A 85 12.50 0.62 8.52
C THR A 85 11.87 0.49 7.13
N SER A 86 12.70 0.22 6.13
CA SER A 86 12.24 -0.02 4.77
C SER A 86 11.73 -1.45 4.59
N PHE A 87 10.75 -1.62 3.71
CA PHE A 87 10.24 -2.91 3.29
C PHE A 87 9.87 -2.88 1.81
N SER A 88 9.79 -4.08 1.22
CA SER A 88 9.27 -4.29 -0.13
C SER A 88 8.07 -5.21 -0.04
N GLU A 89 7.09 -5.01 -0.90
CA GLU A 89 5.92 -5.85 -0.99
C GLU A 89 5.65 -6.17 -2.47
N THR A 90 5.16 -7.38 -2.71
CA THR A 90 4.54 -7.77 -3.97
C THR A 90 3.35 -8.64 -3.64
N THR A 91 2.20 -8.26 -4.17
CA THR A 91 0.96 -9.00 -4.06
C THR A 91 0.50 -9.37 -5.46
N GLU A 92 0.10 -10.63 -5.67
CA GLU A 92 -0.34 -11.13 -6.97
C GLU A 92 -1.63 -11.93 -6.82
N LEU A 93 -2.56 -11.75 -7.75
CA LEU A 93 -3.80 -12.52 -7.79
C LEU A 93 -3.49 -13.99 -8.10
N GLN A 94 -3.86 -14.86 -7.16
CA GLN A 94 -3.58 -16.29 -7.24
C GLN A 94 -4.67 -17.04 -8.03
N SER A 95 -5.94 -16.71 -7.78
CA SER A 95 -7.10 -17.25 -8.47
C SER A 95 -8.31 -16.34 -8.26
N TYR A 96 -9.34 -16.48 -9.10
CA TYR A 96 -10.61 -15.76 -8.96
C TYR A 96 -11.73 -16.54 -9.67
N SER A 97 -12.97 -16.29 -9.26
CA SER A 97 -14.17 -16.79 -9.93
C SER A 97 -15.23 -15.70 -9.85
N ILE A 98 -15.68 -15.21 -11.01
CA ILE A 98 -16.75 -14.21 -11.12
C ILE A 98 -17.98 -14.95 -11.67
N PRO A 99 -19.17 -14.77 -11.07
CA PRO A 99 -20.41 -15.37 -11.53
C PRO A 99 -20.77 -15.02 -12.99
#